data_AF-A0A9N9IZR5-F1
#
_entry.id   AF-A0A9N9IZR5-F1
#
_cell.length_a   1.000
_cell.length_b   1.000
_cell.length_c   1.000
_cell.angle_alpha   90.00
_cell.angle_beta   90.00
_cell.angle_gamma   90.00
#
_symmetry.space_group_name_H-M   'P 1'
#
loop_
_entity.id
_entity.type
_entity.pdbx_description
1 polymer ?
#
loop_
_entity_poly.entity_id
_entity_poly.type
_entity_poly.pdbx_seq_one_letter_code
_entity_poly.pdbx_strand_id
1 'polypeptide(L)'
;TVYIRMRSQPTSNKNQNNSIFHATFLDGIRGAAALGVVYAHCRFYGQVLAFNTFDIFGYYGVITFFVLSAFLLTFRTLLDWERYHEKREETNATNSVVVNRIDHLESSVDLETNLSNVPLLSSTDSDSNYYLCIPIVVVGYVEFARFGAFLTNYYFKKPIIGAWICRVLANVFIVAKRTELLMARSLDTDFFRSSFTETLCIFLVGSICAIWYREIIRLGLLPLSLEEENSLADKSNDYNISTLTRLGFVKFIISKLPSRHQCARKFFDFGCYFLLLLKFCTLPHVAEKVFGVPRTDDMVLERKLGGLLDGMLIFFGLLSRNGSFVTALSCNLLRFCGKVSFSIYLLHPAALTIVSEYGTSIGYKAADQESDEVEKANVMLDAVMLSFVTTIFLAWLYFKCVERPFMNLTNYIAKRWLSEAKLAIKKN
;
A
#
# COMPACT_ATOMS: atom_id res chain seq x y z
N THR A 1 14.81 9.65 -28.34
CA THR A 1 15.11 8.56 -27.38
C THR A 1 15.56 9.17 -26.07
N VAL A 2 14.59 9.48 -25.20
CA VAL A 2 14.85 10.08 -23.89
C VAL A 2 15.20 8.95 -22.93
N TYR A 3 16.50 8.69 -22.78
CA TYR A 3 17.05 7.88 -21.70
C TYR A 3 16.96 8.70 -20.41
N ILE A 4 15.82 8.68 -19.72
CA ILE A 4 15.83 8.99 -18.27
C ILE A 4 16.35 7.72 -17.60
N ARG A 5 17.67 7.63 -17.59
CA ARG A 5 18.40 6.70 -16.73
C ARG A 5 18.22 7.23 -15.31
N MET A 6 17.20 6.77 -14.59
CA MET A 6 17.21 6.82 -13.12
C MET A 6 18.24 5.81 -12.56
N ARG A 7 19.48 5.84 -13.09
CA ARG A 7 20.61 5.52 -12.23
C ARG A 7 20.83 6.80 -11.46
N SER A 8 20.66 6.75 -10.14
CA SER A 8 21.48 7.62 -9.29
C SER A 8 22.88 7.57 -9.88
N GLN A 9 23.43 8.74 -10.24
CA GLN A 9 24.79 8.76 -10.77
C GLN A 9 25.70 7.97 -9.81
N PRO A 10 26.68 7.22 -10.33
CA PRO A 10 27.69 6.56 -9.50
C PRO A 10 28.59 7.64 -8.90
N THR A 11 28.03 8.42 -7.98
CA THR A 11 28.81 9.15 -7.00
C THR A 11 29.45 8.07 -6.14
N SER A 12 30.78 8.06 -6.08
CA SER A 12 31.61 7.05 -5.42
C SER A 12 31.40 6.92 -3.91
N ASN A 13 30.33 7.50 -3.37
CA ASN A 13 29.99 7.45 -1.96
C ASN A 13 29.20 6.17 -1.67
N LYS A 14 29.93 5.09 -1.35
CA LYS A 14 29.45 3.73 -1.01
C LYS A 14 28.45 3.66 0.17
N ASN A 15 28.00 4.78 0.72
CA ASN A 15 27.05 4.89 1.82
C ASN A 15 25.69 5.47 1.39
N GLN A 16 25.25 5.29 0.13
CA GLN A 16 23.83 5.45 -0.18
C GLN A 16 23.06 4.32 0.51
N ASN A 17 22.71 4.57 1.78
CA ASN A 17 21.76 3.77 2.55
C ASN A 17 20.54 3.53 1.66
N ASN A 18 20.23 2.27 1.38
CA ASN A 18 19.04 1.87 0.65
C ASN A 18 17.82 2.48 1.34
N SER A 19 17.36 3.63 0.85
CA SER A 19 16.23 4.33 1.43
C SER A 19 15.01 3.44 1.26
N ILE A 20 14.57 2.85 2.37
CA ILE A 20 13.33 2.08 2.40
C ILE A 20 12.22 3.01 1.94
N PHE A 21 11.44 2.57 0.96
CA PHE A 21 10.26 3.32 0.51
C PHE A 21 9.36 3.57 1.72
N HIS A 22 9.20 4.83 2.10
CA HIS A 22 8.35 5.23 3.22
C HIS A 22 7.50 6.43 2.79
N ALA A 23 6.20 6.18 2.65
CA ALA A 23 5.22 7.20 2.33
C ALA A 23 4.41 7.48 3.60
N THR A 24 4.70 8.58 4.28
CA THR A 24 4.16 8.90 5.62
C THR A 24 2.63 8.98 5.67
N PHE A 25 1.98 9.39 4.59
CA PHE A 25 0.53 9.47 4.54
C PHE A 25 -0.14 8.09 4.50
N LEU A 26 0.56 7.04 4.06
CA LEU A 26 0.03 5.67 4.13
C LEU A 26 -0.11 5.23 5.59
N ASP A 27 0.83 5.61 6.47
CA ASP A 27 0.66 5.44 7.92
C ASP A 27 -0.58 6.22 8.38
N GLY A 28 -0.76 7.45 7.88
CA GLY A 28 -1.93 8.28 8.15
C GLY A 28 -3.27 7.63 7.80
N ILE A 29 -3.40 7.12 6.58
CA ILE A 29 -4.58 6.37 6.10
C ILE A 29 -4.84 5.16 7.01
N ARG A 30 -3.79 4.41 7.35
CA ARG A 30 -3.88 3.25 8.23
C ARG A 30 -4.35 3.62 9.64
N GLY A 31 -3.84 4.72 10.18
CA GLY A 31 -4.24 5.25 11.47
C GLY A 31 -5.69 5.68 11.48
N ALA A 32 -6.14 6.42 10.46
CA ALA A 32 -7.53 6.84 10.32
C ALA A 32 -8.48 5.62 10.20
N ALA A 33 -8.10 4.62 9.41
CA ALA A 33 -8.85 3.38 9.27
C ALA A 33 -8.98 2.63 10.61
N ALA A 34 -7.88 2.48 11.36
CA ALA A 34 -7.89 1.82 12.67
C ALA A 34 -8.76 2.58 13.69
N LEU A 35 -8.67 3.91 13.74
CA LEU A 35 -9.54 4.73 14.58
C LEU A 35 -11.01 4.63 14.19
N GLY A 36 -11.31 4.53 12.89
CA GLY A 36 -12.68 4.28 12.40
C GLY A 36 -13.24 2.93 12.89
N VAL A 37 -12.40 1.90 12.99
CA VAL A 37 -12.80 0.60 13.59
C VAL A 37 -13.13 0.75 15.06
N VAL A 38 -12.32 1.49 15.83
CA VAL A 38 -12.60 1.77 17.24
C VAL A 38 -13.95 2.48 17.38
N TYR A 39 -14.17 3.53 16.58
CA TYR A 39 -15.43 4.28 16.57
C TYR A 39 -16.65 3.37 16.38
N ALA A 40 -16.62 2.54 15.33
CA ALA A 40 -17.74 1.66 15.02
C ALA A 40 -18.00 0.64 16.14
N HIS A 41 -16.94 0.16 16.80
CA HIS A 41 -17.11 -0.79 17.89
C HIS A 41 -17.59 -0.16 19.20
N CYS A 42 -17.39 1.15 19.44
CA CYS A 42 -17.97 1.84 20.59
C CYS A 42 -19.47 1.54 20.74
N ARG A 43 -20.20 1.46 19.61
CA ARG A 43 -21.63 1.10 19.60
C ARG A 43 -21.94 -0.26 20.20
N PHE A 44 -21.12 -1.28 19.94
CA PHE A 44 -21.34 -2.63 20.52
C PHE A 44 -21.15 -2.65 22.04
N TYR A 45 -20.50 -1.63 22.59
CA TYR A 45 -20.30 -1.45 24.02
C TYR A 45 -21.26 -0.43 24.64
N GLY A 46 -22.34 -0.07 23.94
CA GLY A 46 -23.34 0.91 24.37
C GLY A 46 -22.89 2.36 24.25
N GLN A 47 -21.69 2.62 23.73
CA GLN A 47 -21.10 3.95 23.62
C GLN A 47 -21.51 4.63 22.31
N VAL A 48 -22.80 4.99 22.18
CA VAL A 48 -23.39 5.51 20.94
C VAL A 48 -23.53 7.03 21.01
N LEU A 49 -22.81 7.74 20.15
CA LEU A 49 -23.05 9.17 19.94
C LEU A 49 -24.39 9.38 19.22
N ALA A 50 -25.01 10.55 19.42
CA ALA A 50 -26.24 10.94 18.72
C ALA A 50 -26.12 10.87 17.17
N PHE A 51 -24.90 10.96 16.64
CA PHE A 51 -24.62 10.88 15.20
C PHE A 51 -24.19 9.47 14.77
N ASN A 52 -25.17 8.60 14.51
CA ASN A 52 -24.97 7.24 13.96
C ASN A 52 -24.55 7.20 12.48
N THR A 53 -24.34 8.36 11.85
CA THR A 53 -23.94 8.47 10.44
C THR A 53 -22.60 7.78 10.16
N PHE A 54 -21.75 7.68 11.19
CA PHE A 54 -20.39 7.18 11.07
C PHE A 54 -20.24 5.69 11.45
N ASP A 55 -21.31 4.97 11.76
CA ASP A 55 -21.23 3.56 12.21
C ASP A 55 -20.55 2.65 11.18
N ILE A 56 -20.71 2.99 9.91
CA ILE A 56 -20.17 2.27 8.77
C ILE A 56 -18.66 2.51 8.59
N PHE A 57 -18.08 3.53 9.24
CA PHE A 57 -16.65 3.84 9.11
C PHE A 57 -15.75 2.71 9.57
N GLY A 58 -16.20 1.87 10.50
CA GLY A 58 -15.43 0.71 10.91
C GLY A 58 -15.26 -0.30 9.79
N TYR A 59 -16.33 -0.59 9.05
CA TYR A 59 -16.27 -1.49 7.91
C TYR A 59 -15.41 -0.91 6.78
N TYR A 60 -15.55 0.38 6.44
CA TYR A 60 -14.61 1.05 5.54
C TYR A 60 -13.16 0.97 6.04
N GLY A 61 -12.95 1.14 7.35
CA GLY A 61 -11.63 1.05 7.97
C GLY A 61 -11.00 -0.32 7.75
N VAL A 62 -11.76 -1.40 7.93
CA VAL A 62 -11.31 -2.77 7.66
C VAL A 62 -10.94 -2.96 6.18
N ILE A 63 -11.79 -2.53 5.25
CA ILE A 63 -11.50 -2.59 3.81
C ILE A 63 -10.21 -1.83 3.50
N THR A 64 -10.11 -0.57 3.94
CA THR A 64 -8.95 0.28 3.70
C THR A 64 -7.68 -0.38 4.25
N PHE A 65 -7.76 -1.05 5.42
CA PHE A 65 -6.64 -1.77 6.01
C PHE A 65 -6.19 -2.95 5.13
N PHE A 66 -7.13 -3.73 4.58
CA PHE A 66 -6.82 -4.84 3.68
C PHE A 66 -6.24 -4.36 2.34
N VAL A 67 -6.82 -3.33 1.71
CA VAL A 67 -6.29 -2.75 0.46
C VAL A 67 -4.87 -2.25 0.69
N LEU A 68 -4.65 -1.50 1.76
CA LEU A 68 -3.34 -0.94 2.08
C LEU A 68 -2.30 -2.02 2.40
N SER A 69 -2.70 -3.06 3.14
CA SER A 69 -1.82 -4.19 3.46
C SER A 69 -1.42 -4.95 2.19
N ALA A 70 -2.38 -5.22 1.30
CA ALA A 70 -2.12 -5.83 0.00
C ALA A 70 -1.19 -4.98 -0.85
N PHE A 71 -1.41 -3.66 -0.91
CA PHE A 71 -0.53 -2.73 -1.60
C PHE A 71 0.91 -2.81 -1.07
N LEU A 72 1.12 -2.69 0.25
CA LEU A 72 2.45 -2.66 0.85
C LEU A 72 3.19 -3.99 0.69
N LEU A 73 2.50 -5.12 0.87
CA LEU A 73 3.07 -6.45 0.69
C LEU A 73 3.46 -6.70 -0.77
N THR A 74 2.57 -6.42 -1.71
CA THR A 74 2.82 -6.58 -3.16
C THR A 74 3.95 -5.67 -3.61
N PHE A 75 3.94 -4.40 -3.23
CA PHE A 75 4.98 -3.44 -3.62
C PHE A 75 6.36 -3.83 -3.07
N ARG A 76 6.43 -4.23 -1.80
CA ARG A 76 7.69 -4.72 -1.19
C ARG A 76 8.19 -5.98 -1.89
N THR A 77 7.32 -6.93 -2.15
CA THR A 77 7.67 -8.20 -2.81
C THR A 77 8.20 -7.95 -4.22
N LEU A 78 7.57 -7.04 -4.98
CA LEU A 78 8.05 -6.62 -6.30
C LEU A 78 9.48 -6.06 -6.23
N LEU A 79 9.77 -5.16 -5.28
CA LEU A 79 11.10 -4.58 -5.12
C LEU A 79 12.15 -5.61 -4.71
N ASP A 80 11.82 -6.49 -3.77
CA ASP A 80 12.75 -7.51 -3.29
C ASP A 80 13.04 -8.55 -4.38
N TRP A 81 12.04 -8.91 -5.19
CA TRP A 81 12.18 -9.81 -6.33
C TRP A 81 13.04 -9.23 -7.46
N GLU A 82 12.83 -7.96 -7.82
CA GLU A 82 13.68 -7.27 -8.81
C GLU A 82 15.14 -7.20 -8.37
N ARG A 83 15.40 -6.82 -7.12
CA ARG A 83 16.76 -6.77 -6.55
C ARG A 83 17.43 -8.14 -6.57
N TYR A 84 16.66 -9.21 -6.35
CA TYR A 84 17.17 -10.57 -6.43
C TYR A 84 17.65 -10.89 -7.85
N HIS A 85 16.87 -10.52 -8.87
CA HIS A 85 17.26 -10.71 -10.27
C HIS A 85 18.47 -9.86 -10.68
N GLU A 86 18.51 -8.58 -10.31
CA GLU A 86 19.65 -7.69 -10.62
C GLU A 86 20.96 -8.29 -10.09
N LYS A 87 20.97 -8.76 -8.83
CA LYS A 87 22.16 -9.41 -8.24
C LYS A 87 22.55 -10.71 -8.94
N ARG A 88 21.56 -11.49 -9.39
CA ARG A 88 21.81 -12.73 -10.12
C ARG A 88 22.44 -12.44 -11.48
N GLU A 89 21.96 -11.41 -12.19
CA GLU A 89 22.54 -10.98 -13.48
C GLU A 89 23.97 -10.43 -13.31
N GLU A 90 24.23 -9.63 -12.27
CA GLU A 90 25.58 -9.15 -11.95
C GLU A 90 26.53 -10.30 -11.63
N THR A 91 26.07 -11.30 -10.87
CA THR A 91 26.86 -12.50 -10.55
C THR A 91 27.15 -13.31 -11.80
N ASN A 92 26.15 -13.53 -12.66
CA ASN A 92 26.33 -14.26 -13.92
C ASN A 92 27.26 -13.53 -14.89
N ALA A 93 27.18 -12.19 -14.96
CA ALA A 93 28.08 -11.38 -15.80
C ALA A 93 29.52 -11.39 -15.26
N THR A 94 29.70 -11.38 -13.94
CA THR A 94 31.02 -11.51 -13.33
C THR A 94 31.60 -12.90 -13.58
N ASN A 95 30.77 -13.94 -13.42
CA ASN A 95 31.17 -15.32 -13.67
C ASN A 95 31.46 -15.59 -15.14
N SER A 96 30.71 -15.02 -16.10
CA SER A 96 31.03 -15.21 -17.52
C SER A 96 32.34 -14.54 -17.92
N VAL A 97 32.71 -13.42 -17.30
CA VAL A 97 34.03 -12.80 -17.48
C VAL A 97 35.14 -13.67 -16.88
N VAL A 98 34.88 -14.34 -15.75
CA VAL A 98 35.83 -15.27 -15.12
C VAL A 98 35.94 -16.57 -15.93
N VAL A 99 34.83 -17.14 -16.37
CA VAL A 99 34.77 -18.38 -17.18
C VAL A 99 35.41 -18.15 -18.55
N ASN A 100 35.14 -17.03 -19.24
CA ASN A 100 35.88 -16.68 -20.47
C ASN A 100 37.39 -16.45 -20.24
N ARG A 101 37.83 -16.26 -18.99
CA ARG A 101 39.25 -16.18 -18.60
C ARG A 101 39.83 -17.54 -18.18
N ILE A 102 38.96 -18.49 -17.82
CA ILE A 102 39.31 -19.84 -17.38
C ILE A 102 39.09 -20.87 -18.50
N ASP A 103 38.35 -20.57 -19.57
CA ASP A 103 38.15 -21.43 -20.76
C ASP A 103 39.42 -21.66 -21.62
N HIS A 104 40.60 -21.50 -21.01
CA HIS A 104 41.82 -22.20 -21.41
C HIS A 104 42.12 -23.47 -20.58
N LEU A 105 41.28 -23.80 -19.58
CA LEU A 105 41.35 -24.97 -18.73
C LEU A 105 39.95 -25.35 -18.22
N GLU A 106 39.52 -26.54 -18.64
CA GLU A 106 38.46 -27.37 -18.06
C GLU A 106 37.01 -27.15 -18.51
N SER A 107 36.59 -28.09 -19.35
CA SER A 107 35.21 -28.38 -19.70
C SER A 107 34.48 -29.15 -18.60
N SER A 108 33.18 -28.89 -18.53
CA SER A 108 32.08 -29.77 -18.09
C SER A 108 32.02 -30.17 -16.60
N VAL A 109 31.18 -29.46 -15.85
CA VAL A 109 30.46 -30.03 -14.70
C VAL A 109 29.00 -29.57 -14.78
N ASP A 110 28.11 -30.54 -14.99
CA ASP A 110 26.65 -30.37 -15.03
C ASP A 110 26.10 -30.12 -13.61
N LEU A 111 25.30 -29.06 -13.46
CA LEU A 111 24.69 -28.67 -12.19
C LEU A 111 23.16 -28.62 -12.31
N GLU A 112 22.52 -29.79 -12.46
CA GLU A 112 21.10 -29.96 -12.21
C GLU A 112 20.85 -30.13 -10.70
N THR A 113 20.65 -29.02 -9.98
CA THR A 113 20.27 -29.06 -8.56
C THR A 113 18.78 -29.37 -8.39
N ASN A 114 18.53 -30.55 -7.83
CA ASN A 114 17.26 -31.06 -7.30
C ASN A 114 16.55 -30.05 -6.36
N LEU A 115 15.45 -29.46 -6.83
CA LEU A 115 14.51 -28.63 -6.05
C LEU A 115 13.29 -29.41 -5.53
N SER A 116 13.28 -30.74 -5.65
CA SER A 116 12.14 -31.62 -5.38
C SER A 116 11.77 -31.81 -3.91
N ASN A 117 12.59 -31.34 -2.96
CA ASN A 117 12.44 -31.66 -1.53
C ASN A 117 11.95 -30.49 -0.66
N VAL A 118 11.33 -29.45 -1.23
CA VAL A 118 10.67 -28.43 -0.40
C VAL A 118 9.33 -28.99 0.07
N PRO A 119 9.11 -29.20 1.38
CA PRO A 119 7.85 -29.72 1.88
C PRO A 119 6.73 -28.73 1.55
N LEU A 120 5.87 -29.12 0.61
CA LEU A 120 4.62 -28.43 0.34
C LEU A 120 3.77 -28.51 1.61
N LEU A 121 3.56 -27.35 2.25
CA LEU A 121 2.65 -27.20 3.37
C LEU A 121 1.26 -27.72 2.97
N SER A 122 0.93 -28.93 3.44
CA SER A 122 -0.44 -29.46 3.40
C SER A 122 -1.24 -28.79 4.52
N SER A 123 -1.81 -27.62 4.25
CA SER A 123 -2.70 -26.95 5.21
C SER A 123 -4.11 -26.83 4.64
N THR A 124 -5.03 -27.50 5.31
CA THR A 124 -6.48 -27.56 5.07
C THR A 124 -7.25 -26.29 5.43
N ASP A 125 -6.57 -25.20 5.81
CA ASP A 125 -7.23 -23.91 6.09
C ASP A 125 -7.31 -23.05 4.83
N SER A 126 -8.52 -22.98 4.27
CA SER A 126 -8.88 -22.17 3.09
C SER A 126 -8.48 -20.70 3.23
N ASP A 127 -8.36 -20.19 4.46
CA ASP A 127 -8.05 -18.79 4.74
C ASP A 127 -6.55 -18.44 4.67
N SER A 128 -5.66 -19.43 4.72
CA SER A 128 -4.22 -19.17 4.52
C SER A 128 -3.86 -18.95 3.04
N ASN A 129 -4.72 -19.40 2.12
CA ASN A 129 -4.48 -19.35 0.68
C ASN A 129 -4.48 -17.92 0.12
N TYR A 130 -5.14 -16.94 0.75
CA TYR A 130 -5.15 -15.55 0.24
C TYR A 130 -3.74 -14.95 0.17
N TYR A 131 -2.92 -15.25 1.18
CA TYR A 131 -1.56 -14.73 1.24
C TYR A 131 -0.67 -15.36 0.18
N LEU A 132 -1.00 -16.56 -0.33
CA LEU A 132 -0.31 -17.18 -1.46
C LEU A 132 -0.68 -16.53 -2.79
N CYS A 133 -1.88 -15.95 -2.92
CA CYS A 133 -2.26 -15.21 -4.13
C CYS A 133 -1.32 -14.02 -4.38
N ILE A 134 -0.80 -13.35 -3.34
CA ILE A 134 0.10 -12.20 -3.50
C ILE A 134 1.42 -12.61 -4.18
N PRO A 135 2.22 -13.56 -3.65
CA PRO A 135 3.39 -14.09 -4.33
C PRO A 135 3.06 -14.63 -5.72
N ILE A 136 1.94 -15.35 -5.91
CA ILE A 136 1.57 -15.89 -7.22
C ILE A 136 1.32 -14.76 -8.24
N VAL A 137 0.58 -13.72 -7.85
CA VAL A 137 0.33 -12.55 -8.71
C VAL A 137 1.62 -11.81 -9.00
N VAL A 138 2.48 -11.59 -8.00
CA VAL A 138 3.77 -10.89 -8.16
C VAL A 138 4.74 -11.68 -9.04
N VAL A 139 4.98 -12.95 -8.71
CA VAL A 139 5.87 -13.84 -9.46
C VAL A 139 5.33 -14.04 -10.87
N GLY A 140 4.04 -14.31 -11.02
CA GLY A 140 3.38 -14.44 -12.32
C GLY A 140 3.51 -13.18 -13.16
N TYR A 141 3.29 -12.00 -12.57
CA TYR A 141 3.45 -10.71 -13.26
C TYR A 141 4.88 -10.50 -13.76
N VAL A 142 5.88 -10.74 -12.90
CA VAL A 142 7.29 -10.53 -13.25
C VAL A 142 7.76 -11.55 -14.28
N GLU A 143 7.49 -12.84 -14.08
CA GLU A 143 7.90 -13.89 -14.99
C GLU A 143 7.24 -13.75 -16.36
N PHE A 144 5.97 -13.31 -16.41
CA PHE A 144 5.31 -13.02 -17.69
C PHE A 144 5.97 -11.85 -18.42
N ALA A 145 6.39 -10.80 -17.70
CA ALA A 145 7.18 -9.71 -18.30
C ALA A 145 8.54 -10.20 -18.82
N ARG A 146 9.22 -11.10 -18.10
CA ARG A 146 10.50 -11.68 -18.53
C ARG A 146 10.33 -12.59 -19.75
N PHE A 147 9.27 -13.38 -19.78
CA PHE A 147 8.90 -14.19 -20.94
C PHE A 147 8.70 -13.32 -22.18
N GLY A 148 7.98 -12.19 -22.06
CA GLY A 148 7.86 -11.21 -23.14
C GLY A 148 9.20 -10.65 -23.61
N ALA A 149 10.09 -10.29 -22.67
CA ALA A 149 11.43 -9.83 -22.99
C ALA A 149 12.24 -10.90 -23.75
N PHE A 150 12.19 -12.15 -23.29
CA PHE A 150 12.87 -13.28 -23.90
C PHE A 150 12.38 -13.49 -25.35
N LEU A 151 11.06 -13.60 -25.56
CA LEU A 151 10.49 -13.80 -26.89
C LEU A 151 10.87 -12.68 -27.85
N THR A 152 10.72 -11.42 -27.45
CA THR A 152 11.04 -10.29 -28.34
C THR A 152 12.53 -10.08 -28.55
N ASN A 153 13.37 -10.52 -27.62
CA ASN A 153 14.81 -10.57 -27.84
C ASN A 153 15.15 -11.63 -28.89
N TYR A 154 14.56 -12.83 -28.78
CA TYR A 154 14.78 -13.93 -29.70
C TYR A 154 14.36 -13.58 -31.14
N TYR A 155 13.16 -13.00 -31.31
CA TYR A 155 12.63 -12.70 -32.65
C TYR A 155 13.07 -11.34 -33.21
N PHE A 156 13.17 -10.29 -32.37
CA PHE A 156 13.33 -8.91 -32.84
C PHE A 156 14.54 -8.17 -32.28
N LYS A 157 15.33 -8.80 -31.38
CA LYS A 157 16.44 -8.16 -30.65
C LYS A 157 15.99 -6.89 -29.89
N LYS A 158 14.72 -6.84 -29.46
CA LYS A 158 14.12 -5.69 -28.75
C LYS A 158 13.41 -6.14 -27.46
N PRO A 159 14.15 -6.62 -26.44
CA PRO A 159 13.59 -7.18 -25.20
C PRO A 159 12.65 -6.22 -24.45
N ILE A 160 12.93 -4.92 -24.55
CA ILE A 160 12.16 -3.88 -23.85
C ILE A 160 10.69 -3.91 -24.32
N ILE A 161 10.45 -4.03 -25.63
CA ILE A 161 9.10 -3.96 -26.19
C ILE A 161 8.26 -5.16 -25.71
N GLY A 162 8.83 -6.37 -25.70
CA GLY A 162 8.09 -7.55 -25.25
C GLY A 162 7.80 -7.55 -23.76
N ALA A 163 8.75 -7.11 -22.92
CA ALA A 163 8.48 -6.92 -21.49
C ALA A 163 7.26 -6.02 -21.28
N TRP A 164 7.20 -4.93 -22.03
CA TRP A 164 6.10 -3.99 -21.97
C TRP A 164 4.76 -4.56 -22.39
N ILE A 165 4.70 -5.22 -23.55
CA ILE A 165 3.48 -5.86 -24.04
C ILE A 165 2.96 -6.87 -23.01
N CYS A 166 3.83 -7.75 -22.50
CA CYS A 166 3.44 -8.72 -21.49
C CYS A 166 3.00 -8.07 -20.18
N ARG A 167 3.60 -6.97 -19.73
CA ARG A 167 3.12 -6.23 -18.55
C ARG A 167 1.73 -5.63 -18.74
N VAL A 168 1.44 -5.07 -19.92
CA VAL A 168 0.09 -4.57 -20.24
C VAL A 168 -0.90 -5.71 -20.23
N LEU A 169 -0.58 -6.82 -20.91
CA LEU A 169 -1.42 -8.02 -20.95
C LEU A 169 -1.65 -8.62 -19.56
N ALA A 170 -0.62 -8.69 -18.71
CA ALA A 170 -0.78 -9.16 -17.33
C ALA A 170 -1.72 -8.26 -16.52
N ASN A 171 -1.62 -6.94 -16.68
CA ASN A 171 -2.56 -6.02 -16.03
C ASN A 171 -3.99 -6.22 -16.51
N VAL A 172 -4.20 -6.39 -17.83
CA VAL A 172 -5.52 -6.70 -18.40
C VAL A 172 -6.05 -8.01 -17.83
N PHE A 173 -5.22 -9.05 -17.75
CA PHE A 173 -5.60 -10.35 -17.19
C PHE A 173 -5.98 -10.26 -15.70
N ILE A 174 -5.18 -9.56 -14.87
CA ILE A 174 -5.47 -9.39 -13.44
C ILE A 174 -6.78 -8.63 -13.25
N VAL A 175 -7.02 -7.57 -14.02
CA VAL A 175 -8.29 -6.82 -14.00
C VAL A 175 -9.46 -7.69 -14.47
N ALA A 176 -9.29 -8.46 -15.54
CA ALA A 176 -10.32 -9.37 -16.04
C ALA A 176 -10.67 -10.44 -14.99
N LYS A 177 -9.68 -11.04 -14.32
CA LYS A 177 -9.90 -12.01 -13.24
C LYS A 177 -10.58 -11.39 -12.04
N ARG A 178 -10.25 -10.15 -11.66
CA ARG A 178 -11.01 -9.42 -10.66
C ARG A 178 -12.48 -9.24 -11.08
N THR A 179 -12.74 -8.84 -12.31
CA THR A 179 -14.11 -8.67 -12.83
C THR A 179 -14.88 -9.98 -12.84
N GLU A 180 -14.23 -11.08 -13.24
CA GLU A 180 -14.80 -12.44 -13.19
C GLU A 180 -15.19 -12.84 -11.77
N LEU A 181 -14.32 -12.61 -10.78
CA LEU A 181 -14.62 -12.86 -9.36
C LEU A 181 -15.79 -12.02 -8.85
N LEU A 182 -15.86 -10.75 -9.25
CA LEU A 182 -16.99 -9.88 -8.91
C LEU A 182 -18.31 -10.35 -9.53
N MET A 183 -18.28 -10.86 -10.76
CA MET A 183 -19.45 -11.42 -11.43
C MET A 183 -19.87 -12.75 -10.79
N ALA A 184 -18.93 -13.64 -10.48
CA ALA A 184 -19.20 -14.90 -9.80
C ALA A 184 -19.88 -14.68 -8.45
N ARG A 185 -19.44 -13.65 -7.69
CA ARG A 185 -20.10 -13.23 -6.44
C ARG A 185 -21.56 -12.88 -6.62
N SER A 186 -21.93 -12.21 -7.72
CA SER A 186 -23.32 -11.76 -7.93
C SER A 186 -24.31 -12.92 -8.12
N LEU A 187 -23.80 -14.11 -8.43
CA LEU A 187 -24.58 -15.32 -8.66
C LEU A 187 -24.64 -16.24 -7.42
N ASP A 188 -23.79 -16.00 -6.42
CA ASP A 188 -23.61 -16.91 -5.30
C ASP A 188 -24.47 -16.49 -4.11
N THR A 189 -25.39 -17.36 -3.69
CA THR A 189 -26.23 -17.15 -2.51
C THR A 189 -25.54 -17.57 -1.20
N ASP A 190 -24.42 -18.29 -1.27
CA ASP A 190 -23.72 -18.78 -0.08
C ASP A 190 -22.94 -17.65 0.60
N PHE A 191 -23.41 -17.27 1.80
CA PHE A 191 -22.84 -16.18 2.60
C PHE A 191 -21.32 -16.32 2.82
N PHE A 192 -20.84 -17.51 3.23
CA PHE A 192 -19.41 -17.75 3.48
C PHE A 192 -18.55 -17.55 2.23
N ARG A 193 -18.99 -18.09 1.08
CA ARG A 193 -18.28 -17.97 -0.19
C ARG A 193 -18.28 -16.54 -0.73
N SER A 194 -19.34 -15.79 -0.43
CA SER A 194 -19.44 -14.37 -0.76
C SER A 194 -18.40 -13.52 -0.01
N SER A 195 -18.16 -13.80 1.28
CA SER A 195 -17.17 -13.09 2.11
C SER A 195 -15.73 -13.38 1.67
N PHE A 196 -15.44 -14.65 1.33
CA PHE A 196 -14.16 -15.07 0.75
C PHE A 196 -13.85 -14.27 -0.53
N THR A 197 -14.81 -14.24 -1.45
CA THR A 197 -14.66 -13.60 -2.76
C THR A 197 -14.47 -12.09 -2.62
N GLU A 198 -15.15 -11.47 -1.67
CA GLU A 198 -15.01 -10.05 -1.36
C GLU A 198 -13.59 -9.70 -0.89
N THR A 199 -13.07 -10.44 0.10
CA THR A 199 -11.73 -10.23 0.63
C THR A 199 -10.68 -10.38 -0.47
N LEU A 200 -10.79 -11.42 -1.30
CA LEU A 200 -9.90 -11.62 -2.44
C LEU A 200 -9.94 -10.44 -3.43
N CYS A 201 -11.14 -9.93 -3.75
CA CYS A 201 -11.30 -8.77 -4.62
C CYS A 201 -10.62 -7.51 -4.05
N ILE A 202 -10.74 -7.28 -2.74
CA ILE A 202 -10.11 -6.16 -2.03
C ILE A 202 -8.57 -6.29 -2.09
N PHE A 203 -8.04 -7.48 -1.82
CA PHE A 203 -6.60 -7.76 -1.92
C PHE A 203 -6.05 -7.58 -3.34
N LEU A 204 -6.80 -8.01 -4.36
CA LEU A 204 -6.44 -7.81 -5.76
C LEU A 204 -6.35 -6.32 -6.11
N VAL A 205 -7.27 -5.48 -5.61
CA VAL A 205 -7.20 -4.02 -5.84
C VAL A 205 -5.89 -3.44 -5.32
N GLY A 206 -5.53 -3.70 -4.06
CA GLY A 206 -4.28 -3.19 -3.50
C GLY A 206 -3.05 -3.65 -4.28
N SER A 207 -3.07 -4.91 -4.75
CA SER A 207 -1.99 -5.48 -5.56
C SER A 207 -1.88 -4.84 -6.96
N ILE A 208 -3.00 -4.60 -7.64
CA ILE A 208 -3.03 -3.87 -8.92
C ILE A 208 -2.47 -2.46 -8.74
N CYS A 209 -2.89 -1.74 -7.70
CA CYS A 209 -2.37 -0.39 -7.40
C CYS A 209 -0.85 -0.40 -7.18
N ALA A 210 -0.31 -1.41 -6.48
CA ALA A 210 1.12 -1.56 -6.28
C ALA A 210 1.89 -1.80 -7.58
N ILE A 211 1.38 -2.68 -8.44
CA ILE A 211 1.95 -2.95 -9.77
C ILE A 211 1.94 -1.68 -10.62
N TRP A 212 0.80 -0.99 -10.71
CA TRP A 212 0.68 0.24 -11.52
C TRP A 212 1.60 1.35 -11.01
N TYR A 213 1.68 1.53 -9.69
CA TYR A 213 2.57 2.51 -9.11
C TYR A 213 4.04 2.18 -9.42
N ARG A 214 4.43 0.90 -9.35
CA ARG A 214 5.77 0.45 -9.73
C ARG A 214 6.07 0.72 -11.21
N GLU A 215 5.12 0.45 -12.11
CA GLU A 215 5.29 0.75 -13.54
C GLU A 215 5.48 2.25 -13.78
N ILE A 216 4.69 3.11 -13.13
CA ILE A 216 4.85 4.57 -13.24
C ILE A 216 6.24 5.02 -12.80
N ILE A 217 6.75 4.48 -11.68
CA ILE A 217 8.11 4.76 -11.22
C ILE A 217 9.14 4.29 -12.26
N ARG A 218 9.02 3.05 -12.74
CA ARG A 218 9.95 2.48 -13.73
C ARG A 218 9.98 3.31 -15.01
N LEU A 219 8.86 3.94 -15.35
CA LEU A 219 8.72 4.77 -16.53
C LEU A 219 9.24 6.18 -16.40
N GLY A 220 9.63 6.60 -15.19
CA GLY A 220 9.93 8.00 -14.93
C GLY A 220 8.72 8.90 -15.15
N LEU A 221 7.50 8.36 -15.05
CA LEU A 221 6.24 9.12 -15.15
C LEU A 221 5.80 9.66 -13.79
N LEU A 222 6.53 9.34 -12.72
CA LEU A 222 6.25 9.88 -11.39
C LEU A 222 6.45 11.41 -11.41
N PRO A 223 5.46 12.20 -10.96
CA PRO A 223 5.64 13.64 -10.82
C PRO A 223 6.79 13.93 -9.84
N LEU A 224 7.67 14.87 -10.21
CA LEU A 224 8.72 15.35 -9.33
C LEU A 224 8.12 15.98 -8.07
N SER A 225 8.75 15.74 -6.93
CA SER A 225 8.43 16.43 -5.67
C SER A 225 8.80 17.91 -5.79
N LEU A 226 8.32 18.73 -4.85
CA LEU A 226 8.64 20.17 -4.85
C LEU A 226 10.14 20.38 -4.62
N GLU A 227 10.73 19.57 -3.75
CA GLU A 227 12.17 19.60 -3.44
C GLU A 227 13.01 19.16 -4.64
N GLU A 228 12.60 18.09 -5.33
CA GLU A 228 13.26 17.63 -6.55
C GLU A 228 13.21 18.71 -7.64
N GLU A 229 12.04 19.33 -7.83
CA GLU A 229 11.85 20.43 -8.78
C GLU A 229 12.70 21.66 -8.44
N ASN A 230 12.71 22.08 -7.17
CA ASN A 230 13.55 23.19 -6.69
C ASN A 230 15.04 22.89 -6.88
N SER A 231 15.48 21.66 -6.55
CA SER A 231 16.88 21.26 -6.72
C SER A 231 17.33 21.24 -8.19
N LEU A 232 16.42 20.97 -9.13
CA LEU A 232 16.68 21.05 -10.56
C LEU A 232 16.70 22.50 -11.05
N ALA A 233 15.82 23.36 -10.51
CA ALA A 233 15.81 24.78 -10.79
C ALA A 233 17.12 25.46 -10.34
N ASP A 234 17.61 25.13 -9.14
CA ASP A 234 18.87 25.66 -8.61
C ASP A 234 20.06 25.27 -9.49
N LYS A 235 20.14 23.99 -9.89
CA LYS A 235 21.18 23.51 -10.82
C LYS A 235 21.09 24.16 -12.21
N SER A 236 19.91 24.61 -12.62
CA SER A 236 19.73 25.29 -13.92
C SER A 236 20.27 26.72 -13.90
N ASN A 237 20.32 27.36 -12.74
CA ASN A 237 20.86 28.71 -12.58
C ASN A 237 22.39 28.75 -12.66
N ASP A 238 23.08 27.63 -12.36
CA ASP A 238 24.53 27.50 -12.51
C ASP A 238 25.00 27.34 -13.97
N TYR A 239 24.09 27.14 -14.92
CA TYR A 239 24.45 27.12 -16.35
C TYR A 239 24.67 28.56 -16.85
N ASN A 240 25.94 28.85 -17.16
CA ASN A 240 26.45 30.17 -17.55
C ASN A 240 25.54 30.89 -18.58
N ILE A 241 24.95 32.00 -18.13
CA ILE A 241 23.84 32.75 -18.76
C ILE A 241 24.23 33.39 -20.11
N SER A 242 25.52 33.47 -20.44
CA SER A 242 26.03 34.17 -21.63
C SER A 242 25.58 33.57 -22.98
N THR A 243 25.12 32.32 -23.02
CA THR A 243 24.75 31.64 -24.28
C THR A 243 23.25 31.67 -24.58
N LEU A 244 22.41 32.28 -23.73
CA LEU A 244 20.94 32.09 -23.75
C LEU A 244 20.11 33.38 -23.94
N THR A 245 20.71 34.46 -24.43
CA THR A 245 20.08 35.79 -24.57
C THR A 245 18.96 35.89 -25.62
N ARG A 246 18.72 34.85 -26.43
CA ARG A 246 17.65 34.85 -27.46
C ARG A 246 16.31 34.20 -27.04
N LEU A 247 16.18 33.72 -25.79
CA LEU A 247 15.03 32.91 -25.33
C LEU A 247 14.11 33.59 -24.31
N GLY A 248 14.20 34.91 -24.11
CA GLY A 248 13.56 35.63 -22.99
C GLY A 248 12.06 35.39 -22.79
N PHE A 249 11.25 35.42 -23.86
CA PHE A 249 9.79 35.26 -23.75
C PHE A 249 9.36 33.81 -23.51
N VAL A 250 10.01 32.85 -24.17
CA VAL A 250 9.75 31.41 -23.99
C VAL A 250 10.26 30.95 -22.62
N LYS A 251 11.39 31.48 -22.14
CA LYS A 251 11.87 31.25 -20.77
C LYS A 251 10.92 31.86 -19.74
N PHE A 252 10.37 33.06 -19.98
CA PHE A 252 9.34 33.65 -19.12
C PHE A 252 8.10 32.75 -19.05
N ILE A 253 7.57 32.31 -20.20
CA ILE A 253 6.41 31.40 -20.27
C ILE A 253 6.69 30.05 -19.61
N ILE A 254 7.84 29.42 -19.87
CA ILE A 254 8.24 28.15 -19.24
C ILE A 254 8.49 28.32 -17.73
N SER A 255 9.01 29.47 -17.29
CA SER A 255 9.22 29.77 -15.87
C SER A 255 7.94 30.16 -15.12
N LYS A 256 6.93 30.68 -15.83
CA LYS A 256 5.64 31.11 -15.30
C LYS A 256 4.55 30.04 -15.38
N LEU A 257 4.64 29.12 -16.34
CA LEU A 257 3.74 27.97 -16.40
C LEU A 257 4.10 27.04 -15.23
N PRO A 258 3.12 26.61 -14.41
CA PRO A 258 3.36 25.52 -13.48
C PRO A 258 4.00 24.40 -14.27
N SER A 259 5.14 23.90 -13.79
CA SER A 259 5.78 22.78 -14.48
C SER A 259 4.74 21.68 -14.70
N ARG A 260 4.88 20.90 -15.77
CA ARG A 260 3.98 19.77 -16.03
C ARG A 260 3.81 18.89 -14.80
N HIS A 261 4.84 18.80 -13.95
CA HIS A 261 4.82 18.10 -12.67
C HIS A 261 3.94 18.78 -11.61
N GLN A 262 3.95 20.11 -11.48
CA GLN A 262 3.07 20.82 -10.55
C GLN A 262 1.59 20.65 -10.93
N CYS A 263 1.26 20.76 -12.22
CA CYS A 263 -0.12 20.54 -12.70
C CYS A 263 -0.59 19.10 -12.41
N ALA A 264 0.25 18.10 -12.74
CA ALA A 264 -0.04 16.70 -12.46
C ALA A 264 -0.25 16.44 -10.95
N ARG A 265 0.62 16.97 -10.09
CA ARG A 265 0.48 16.84 -8.62
C ARG A 265 -0.84 17.42 -8.13
N LYS A 266 -1.19 18.64 -8.54
CA LYS A 266 -2.48 19.27 -8.17
C LYS A 266 -3.68 18.48 -8.67
N PHE A 267 -3.61 17.91 -9.87
CA PHE A 267 -4.65 17.05 -10.41
C PHE A 267 -4.87 15.80 -9.54
N PHE A 268 -3.79 15.09 -9.17
CA PHE A 268 -3.91 13.91 -8.31
C PHE A 268 -4.34 14.28 -6.88
N ASP A 269 -3.88 15.41 -6.34
CA ASP A 269 -4.30 15.92 -5.04
C ASP A 269 -5.80 16.23 -5.00
N PHE A 270 -6.30 16.96 -6.01
CA PHE A 270 -7.74 17.21 -6.19
C PHE A 270 -8.51 15.90 -6.34
N GLY A 271 -7.98 14.96 -7.13
CA GLY A 271 -8.56 13.63 -7.28
C GLY A 271 -8.68 12.87 -5.96
N CYS A 272 -7.74 13.03 -5.02
CA CYS A 272 -7.87 12.43 -3.68
C CYS A 272 -9.08 12.98 -2.92
N TYR A 273 -9.28 14.30 -2.92
CA TYR A 273 -10.45 14.91 -2.28
C TYR A 273 -11.75 14.51 -2.95
N PHE A 274 -11.77 14.42 -4.28
CA PHE A 274 -12.92 13.95 -5.04
C PHE A 274 -13.26 12.49 -4.72
N LEU A 275 -12.25 11.60 -4.65
CA LEU A 275 -12.44 10.20 -4.26
C LEU A 275 -12.92 10.08 -2.80
N LEU A 276 -12.39 10.90 -1.90
CA LEU A 276 -12.84 10.96 -0.52
C LEU A 276 -14.30 11.42 -0.44
N LEU A 277 -14.69 12.45 -1.20
CA LEU A 277 -16.07 12.89 -1.33
C LEU A 277 -16.97 11.78 -1.88
N LEU A 278 -16.55 11.08 -2.93
CA LEU A 278 -17.29 9.95 -3.50
C LEU A 278 -17.47 8.83 -2.46
N LYS A 279 -16.48 8.59 -1.60
CA LYS A 279 -16.57 7.66 -0.47
C LYS A 279 -17.51 8.15 0.64
N PHE A 280 -17.59 9.46 0.91
CA PHE A 280 -18.62 9.98 1.81
C PHE A 280 -20.02 9.84 1.20
N CYS A 281 -20.15 10.03 -0.11
CA CYS A 281 -21.39 9.85 -0.86
C CYS A 281 -21.88 8.39 -0.86
N THR A 282 -21.02 7.41 -0.58
CA THR A 282 -21.43 6.00 -0.45
C THR A 282 -21.97 5.65 0.94
N LEU A 283 -21.90 6.56 1.91
CA LEU A 283 -22.53 6.37 3.22
C LEU A 283 -24.05 6.44 3.08
N PRO A 284 -24.84 5.46 3.57
CA PRO A 284 -26.29 5.41 3.39
C PRO A 284 -27.03 6.69 3.78
N HIS A 285 -26.69 7.29 4.93
CA HIS A 285 -27.31 8.54 5.39
C HIS A 285 -27.02 9.74 4.47
N VAL A 286 -25.80 9.81 3.93
CA VAL A 286 -25.40 10.87 3.00
C VAL A 286 -26.01 10.60 1.63
N ALA A 287 -26.01 9.34 1.19
CA ALA A 287 -26.57 8.92 -0.09
C ALA A 287 -28.08 9.19 -0.17
N GLU A 288 -28.81 8.90 0.90
CA GLU A 288 -30.23 9.20 1.05
C GLU A 288 -30.49 10.71 0.97
N LYS A 289 -29.75 11.51 1.75
CA LYS A 289 -29.95 12.97 1.78
C LYS A 289 -29.52 13.69 0.51
N VAL A 290 -28.43 13.27 -0.12
CA VAL A 290 -27.83 13.97 -1.27
C VAL A 290 -28.41 13.47 -2.59
N PHE A 291 -28.64 12.17 -2.75
CA PHE A 291 -29.08 11.56 -4.00
C PHE A 291 -30.51 11.01 -3.96
N GLY A 292 -31.18 11.03 -2.82
CA GLY A 292 -32.52 10.44 -2.66
C GLY A 292 -32.53 8.92 -2.81
N VAL A 293 -31.37 8.26 -2.68
CA VAL A 293 -31.28 6.80 -2.76
C VAL A 293 -31.91 6.22 -1.49
N PRO A 294 -32.93 5.34 -1.59
CA PRO A 294 -33.57 4.77 -0.41
C PRO A 294 -32.53 4.06 0.44
N ARG A 295 -32.66 4.21 1.77
CA ARG A 295 -31.80 3.55 2.74
C ARG A 295 -32.04 2.04 2.66
N THR A 296 -31.23 1.35 1.87
CA THR A 296 -31.16 -0.10 1.88
C THR A 296 -30.18 -0.52 2.97
N ASP A 297 -30.57 -1.48 3.80
CA ASP A 297 -29.66 -2.08 4.79
C ASP A 297 -28.46 -2.77 4.11
N ASP A 298 -28.66 -3.17 2.86
CA ASP A 298 -27.58 -3.69 2.03
C ASP A 298 -26.69 -2.53 1.58
N MET A 299 -25.50 -2.46 2.18
CA MET A 299 -24.38 -1.60 1.79
C MET A 299 -23.81 -2.02 0.40
N VAL A 300 -24.67 -2.18 -0.60
CA VAL A 300 -24.35 -2.78 -1.90
C VAL A 300 -23.29 -1.97 -2.64
N LEU A 301 -23.48 -0.65 -2.70
CA LEU A 301 -22.59 0.24 -3.44
C LEU A 301 -21.18 0.22 -2.83
N GLU A 302 -21.12 0.25 -1.51
CA GLU A 302 -19.91 0.19 -0.72
C GLU A 302 -19.19 -1.16 -0.83
N ARG A 303 -19.91 -2.28 -0.71
CA ARG A 303 -19.34 -3.63 -0.90
C ARG A 303 -18.75 -3.81 -2.30
N LYS A 304 -19.32 -3.15 -3.31
CA LYS A 304 -18.86 -3.23 -4.71
C LYS A 304 -17.70 -2.26 -5.03
N LEU A 305 -17.77 -1.03 -4.52
CA LEU A 305 -16.86 0.05 -4.89
C LEU A 305 -15.83 0.41 -3.82
N GLY A 306 -16.07 0.12 -2.55
CA GLY A 306 -15.26 0.58 -1.41
C GLY A 306 -13.78 0.23 -1.57
N GLY A 307 -13.48 -1.04 -1.84
CA GLY A 307 -12.09 -1.48 -2.08
C GLY A 307 -11.44 -0.77 -3.28
N LEU A 308 -12.20 -0.53 -4.36
CA LEU A 308 -11.72 0.19 -5.54
C LEU A 308 -11.42 1.66 -5.22
N LEU A 309 -12.32 2.34 -4.50
CA LEU A 309 -12.15 3.73 -4.08
C LEU A 309 -10.92 3.87 -3.18
N ASP A 310 -10.70 2.94 -2.25
CA ASP A 310 -9.53 2.93 -1.37
C ASP A 310 -8.23 2.72 -2.14
N GLY A 311 -8.23 1.79 -3.11
CA GLY A 311 -7.08 1.57 -3.99
C GLY A 311 -6.73 2.81 -4.80
N MET A 312 -7.74 3.46 -5.38
CA MET A 312 -7.56 4.71 -6.12
C MET A 312 -7.09 5.85 -5.23
N LEU A 313 -7.61 5.95 -4.00
CA LEU A 313 -7.20 6.97 -3.04
C LEU A 313 -5.71 6.81 -2.66
N ILE A 314 -5.27 5.58 -2.38
CA ILE A 314 -3.86 5.25 -2.13
C ILE A 314 -3.02 5.61 -3.35
N PHE A 315 -3.44 5.18 -4.54
CA PHE A 315 -2.71 5.42 -5.78
C PHE A 315 -2.57 6.90 -6.12
N PHE A 316 -3.66 7.68 -6.03
CA PHE A 316 -3.64 9.12 -6.28
C PHE A 316 -2.83 9.86 -5.22
N GLY A 317 -2.91 9.44 -3.95
CA GLY A 317 -2.08 10.00 -2.88
C GLY A 317 -0.59 9.82 -3.16
N LEU A 318 -0.18 8.66 -3.67
CA LEU A 318 1.21 8.40 -4.05
C LEU A 318 1.69 9.28 -5.21
N LEU A 319 0.81 9.58 -6.16
CA LEU A 319 1.12 10.44 -7.32
C LEU A 319 1.06 11.94 -6.99
N SER A 320 0.29 12.33 -5.98
CA SER A 320 0.22 13.69 -5.45
C SER A 320 1.56 14.11 -4.79
N ARG A 321 2.34 13.15 -4.27
CA ARG A 321 3.66 13.32 -3.64
C ARG A 321 3.61 14.19 -2.39
N ASN A 322 3.56 15.51 -2.55
CA ASN A 322 3.58 16.50 -1.47
C ASN A 322 2.33 17.40 -1.50
N GLY A 323 1.22 16.90 -2.03
CA GLY A 323 -0.03 17.65 -2.07
C GLY A 323 -0.65 17.89 -0.70
N SER A 324 -1.67 18.72 -0.66
CA SER A 324 -2.38 19.10 0.56
C SER A 324 -3.07 17.91 1.22
N PHE A 325 -3.58 16.96 0.44
CA PHE A 325 -4.19 15.74 0.95
C PHE A 325 -3.16 14.86 1.68
N VAL A 326 -2.01 14.64 1.03
CA VAL A 326 -0.90 13.87 1.60
C VAL A 326 -0.39 14.53 2.89
N THR A 327 -0.32 15.86 2.90
CA THR A 327 0.10 16.64 4.07
C THR A 327 -0.89 16.48 5.22
N ALA A 328 -2.18 16.60 4.96
CA ALA A 328 -3.23 16.44 5.97
C ALA A 328 -3.20 15.06 6.63
N LEU A 329 -3.05 14.00 5.83
CA LEU A 329 -2.93 12.63 6.35
C LEU A 329 -1.57 12.33 6.98
N SER A 330 -0.54 13.13 6.68
CA SER A 330 0.77 13.02 7.32
C SER A 330 0.85 13.72 8.67
N CYS A 331 -0.27 14.08 9.30
CA CYS A 331 -0.25 14.66 10.63
C CYS A 331 0.33 13.67 11.67
N ASN A 332 0.98 14.20 12.71
CA ASN A 332 1.74 13.38 13.65
C ASN A 332 0.86 12.36 14.38
N LEU A 333 -0.38 12.74 14.72
CA LEU A 333 -1.33 11.85 15.40
C LEU A 333 -1.71 10.66 14.52
N LEU A 334 -2.17 10.91 13.28
CA LEU A 334 -2.56 9.82 12.37
C LEU A 334 -1.37 8.94 12.00
N ARG A 335 -0.18 9.51 11.79
CA ARG A 335 1.05 8.74 11.57
C ARG A 335 1.40 7.87 12.76
N PHE A 336 1.24 8.39 13.98
CA PHE A 336 1.46 7.62 15.19
C PHE A 336 0.47 6.46 15.29
N CYS A 337 -0.83 6.74 15.14
CA CYS A 337 -1.87 5.71 15.12
C CYS A 337 -1.65 4.67 14.01
N GLY A 338 -1.14 5.09 12.84
CA GLY A 338 -0.77 4.21 11.75
C GLY A 338 0.36 3.24 12.07
N LYS A 339 1.36 3.70 12.83
CA LYS A 339 2.47 2.84 13.29
C LYS A 339 2.01 1.80 14.29
N VAL A 340 1.07 2.15 15.17
CA VAL A 340 0.51 1.24 16.19
C VAL A 340 -0.83 0.63 15.78
N SER A 341 -1.21 0.73 14.49
CA SER A 341 -2.57 0.40 14.05
C SER A 341 -2.94 -1.06 14.26
N PHE A 342 -1.96 -1.96 14.13
CA PHE A 342 -2.16 -3.39 14.40
C PHE A 342 -2.51 -3.62 15.87
N SER A 343 -1.74 -2.98 16.77
CA SER A 343 -2.02 -2.99 18.20
C SER A 343 -3.39 -2.36 18.55
N ILE A 344 -3.80 -1.26 17.89
CA ILE A 344 -5.14 -0.67 18.03
C ILE A 344 -6.21 -1.70 17.66
N TYR A 345 -6.06 -2.34 16.50
CA TYR A 345 -7.00 -3.35 16.02
C TYR A 345 -7.11 -4.53 17.00
N LEU A 346 -6.02 -4.97 17.60
CA LEU A 346 -6.02 -6.08 18.57
C LEU A 346 -6.65 -5.70 19.92
N LEU A 347 -6.31 -4.53 20.46
CA LEU A 347 -6.58 -4.19 21.86
C LEU A 347 -7.78 -3.28 22.09
N HIS A 348 -8.39 -2.73 21.03
CA HIS A 348 -9.59 -1.90 21.19
C HIS A 348 -10.75 -2.61 21.92
N PRO A 349 -11.04 -3.92 21.77
CA PRO A 349 -12.15 -4.53 22.51
C PRO A 349 -11.89 -4.51 24.02
N ALA A 350 -10.64 -4.77 24.45
CA ALA A 350 -10.26 -4.70 25.85
C ALA A 350 -10.36 -3.27 26.40
N ALA A 351 -9.91 -2.27 25.63
CA ALA A 351 -10.03 -0.85 26.01
C ALA A 351 -11.51 -0.43 26.15
N LEU A 352 -12.36 -0.84 25.22
CA LEU A 352 -13.79 -0.57 25.23
C LEU A 352 -14.48 -1.25 26.42
N THR A 353 -14.13 -2.51 26.72
CA THR A 353 -14.60 -3.21 27.93
C THR A 353 -14.18 -2.48 29.20
N ILE A 354 -12.92 -2.03 29.31
CA ILE A 354 -12.43 -1.31 30.48
C ILE A 354 -13.28 -0.05 30.72
N VAL A 355 -13.51 0.74 29.69
CA VAL A 355 -14.30 1.98 29.81
C VAL A 355 -15.78 1.70 30.06
N SER A 356 -16.38 0.71 29.37
CA SER A 356 -17.81 0.42 29.50
C SER A 356 -18.17 -0.25 30.83
N GLU A 357 -17.32 -1.16 31.33
CA GLU A 357 -17.64 -1.95 32.53
C GLU A 357 -17.06 -1.39 33.83
N TYR A 358 -15.86 -0.79 33.79
CA TYR A 358 -15.12 -0.37 35.00
C TYR A 358 -15.09 1.15 35.20
N GLY A 359 -15.54 1.93 34.21
CA GLY A 359 -15.75 3.35 34.35
C GLY A 359 -16.94 3.65 35.27
N THR A 360 -16.70 3.69 36.57
CA THR A 360 -17.76 3.90 37.57
C THR A 360 -18.42 5.28 37.49
N SER A 361 -17.69 6.29 37.01
CA SER A 361 -18.17 7.66 36.83
C SER A 361 -18.32 8.08 35.37
N ILE A 362 -17.91 7.24 34.41
CA ILE A 362 -17.85 7.53 32.97
C ILE A 362 -18.17 6.24 32.23
N GLY A 363 -19.11 6.24 31.29
CA GLY A 363 -19.45 5.03 30.54
C GLY A 363 -20.94 4.90 30.28
N TYR A 364 -21.32 3.84 29.55
CA TYR A 364 -22.72 3.58 29.23
C TYR A 364 -23.59 3.43 30.49
N LYS A 365 -23.09 2.75 31.52
CA LYS A 365 -23.83 2.59 32.80
C LYS A 365 -24.05 3.90 33.53
N ALA A 366 -23.07 4.81 33.51
CA ALA A 366 -23.21 6.13 34.11
C ALA A 366 -24.19 6.99 33.31
N ALA A 367 -24.11 6.95 31.97
CA ALA A 367 -25.04 7.65 31.09
C ALA A 367 -26.50 7.13 31.23
N ASP A 368 -26.69 5.85 31.53
CA ASP A 368 -28.02 5.26 31.74
C ASP A 368 -28.67 5.70 33.07
N GLN A 369 -27.85 6.07 34.06
CA GLN A 369 -28.32 6.60 35.35
C GLN A 369 -28.62 8.10 35.29
N GLU A 370 -28.15 8.81 34.26
CA GLU A 370 -28.36 10.23 34.11
C GLU A 370 -29.76 10.53 33.56
N SER A 371 -30.46 11.44 34.23
CA SER A 371 -31.84 11.81 33.91
C SER A 371 -31.92 12.99 32.94
N ASP A 372 -30.92 13.86 32.96
CA ASP A 372 -30.85 14.98 32.03
C ASP A 372 -30.25 14.53 30.69
N GLU A 373 -30.97 14.76 29.59
CA GLU A 373 -30.56 14.30 28.26
C GLU A 373 -29.26 14.95 27.76
N VAL A 374 -28.98 16.20 28.18
CA VAL A 374 -27.74 16.90 27.81
C VAL A 374 -26.57 16.28 28.56
N GLU A 375 -26.73 16.03 29.86
CA GLU A 375 -25.68 15.41 30.67
C GLU A 375 -25.44 13.96 30.26
N LYS A 376 -26.49 13.21 29.93
CA LYS A 376 -26.38 11.87 29.33
C LYS A 376 -25.54 11.88 28.05
N ALA A 377 -25.76 12.87 27.17
CA ALA A 377 -24.99 13.01 25.94
C ALA A 377 -23.51 13.38 26.22
N ASN A 378 -23.24 14.21 27.23
CA ASN A 378 -21.88 14.56 27.66
C ASN A 378 -21.14 13.34 28.21
N VAL A 379 -21.76 12.58 29.13
CA VAL A 379 -21.18 11.36 29.70
C VAL A 379 -20.90 10.33 28.61
N MET A 380 -21.77 10.24 27.61
CA MET A 380 -21.57 9.36 26.45
C MET A 380 -20.38 9.79 25.58
N LEU A 381 -20.24 11.09 25.32
CA LEU A 381 -19.11 11.65 24.58
C LEU A 381 -17.80 11.41 25.33
N ASP A 382 -17.78 11.63 26.64
CA ASP A 382 -16.62 11.38 27.50
C ASP A 382 -16.22 9.91 27.50
N ALA A 383 -17.19 8.99 27.53
CA ALA A 383 -16.95 7.56 27.41
C ALA A 383 -16.28 7.21 26.08
N VAL A 384 -16.79 7.74 24.96
CA VAL A 384 -16.17 7.52 23.63
C VAL A 384 -14.75 8.09 23.61
N MET A 385 -14.53 9.32 24.07
CA MET A 385 -13.20 9.95 24.09
C MET A 385 -12.21 9.16 24.96
N LEU A 386 -12.65 8.71 26.15
CA LEU A 386 -11.85 7.89 27.04
C LEU A 386 -11.50 6.53 26.42
N SER A 387 -12.44 5.92 25.68
CA SER A 387 -12.21 4.69 24.91
C SER A 387 -11.12 4.87 23.85
N PHE A 388 -11.13 5.99 23.11
CA PHE A 388 -10.06 6.31 22.15
C PHE A 388 -8.70 6.46 22.83
N VAL A 389 -8.64 7.26 23.90
CA VAL A 389 -7.39 7.49 24.63
C VAL A 389 -6.84 6.19 25.21
N THR A 390 -7.70 5.40 25.86
CA THR A 390 -7.34 4.10 26.46
C THR A 390 -6.85 3.13 25.39
N THR A 391 -7.54 3.06 24.25
CA THR A 391 -7.13 2.20 23.12
C THR A 391 -5.76 2.59 22.59
N ILE A 392 -5.52 3.88 22.33
CA ILE A 392 -4.23 4.37 21.81
C ILE A 392 -3.12 4.12 22.83
N PHE A 393 -3.39 4.32 24.12
CA PHE A 393 -2.42 4.07 25.20
C PHE A 393 -2.04 2.60 25.32
N LEU A 394 -3.03 1.69 25.38
CA LEU A 394 -2.80 0.24 25.44
C LEU A 394 -2.10 -0.25 24.17
N ALA A 395 -2.50 0.24 23.00
CA ALA A 395 -1.87 -0.09 21.73
C ALA A 395 -0.40 0.35 21.68
N TRP A 396 -0.09 1.56 22.17
CA TRP A 396 1.29 2.03 22.26
C TRP A 396 2.14 1.17 23.20
N LEU A 397 1.61 0.80 24.37
CA LEU A 397 2.30 -0.05 25.32
C LEU A 397 2.60 -1.43 24.71
N TYR A 398 1.60 -2.06 24.10
CA TYR A 398 1.75 -3.35 23.42
C TYR A 398 2.73 -3.25 22.25
N PHE A 399 2.64 -2.20 21.44
CA PHE A 399 3.58 -1.98 20.33
C PHE A 399 5.02 -1.93 20.83
N LYS A 400 5.27 -1.22 21.94
CA LYS A 400 6.61 -1.03 22.50
C LYS A 400 7.14 -2.30 23.18
N CYS A 401 6.30 -2.99 23.94
CA CYS A 401 6.68 -4.12 24.78
C CYS A 401 6.63 -5.48 24.06
N VAL A 402 5.77 -5.62 23.05
CA VAL A 402 5.51 -6.89 22.35
C VAL A 402 5.82 -6.76 20.87
N GLU A 403 5.06 -5.96 20.13
CA GLU A 403 5.12 -5.95 18.66
C GLU A 403 6.53 -5.64 18.13
N ARG A 404 7.15 -4.55 18.61
CA ARG A 404 8.46 -4.10 18.15
C ARG A 404 9.60 -5.09 18.48
N PRO A 405 9.72 -5.64 19.71
CA PRO A 405 10.65 -6.72 20.00
C PRO A 405 10.48 -7.94 19.10
N PHE A 406 9.24 -8.39 18.86
CA PHE A 406 8.98 -9.53 17.98
C PHE A 406 9.35 -9.23 16.52
N MET A 407 9.04 -8.04 16.00
CA MET A 407 9.48 -7.64 14.65
C MET A 407 11.01 -7.62 14.51
N ASN A 408 11.73 -7.14 15.54
CA ASN A 408 13.18 -7.17 15.55
C ASN A 408 13.72 -8.61 15.57
N LEU A 409 13.10 -9.49 16.34
CA LEU A 409 13.43 -10.92 16.41
C LEU A 409 13.19 -11.61 15.06
N THR A 410 12.04 -11.41 14.42
CA THR A 410 11.74 -11.97 13.09
C THR A 410 12.73 -11.48 12.04
N ASN A 411 13.07 -10.18 12.05
CA ASN A 411 14.09 -9.63 11.16
C ASN A 411 15.48 -10.22 11.41
N TYR A 412 15.82 -10.49 12.66
CA TYR A 412 17.07 -11.16 13.03
C TYR A 412 17.11 -12.60 12.52
N ILE A 413 16.05 -13.38 12.74
CA ILE A 413 15.92 -14.76 12.27
C ILE A 413 16.00 -14.81 10.74
N ALA A 414 15.27 -13.93 10.03
CA ALA A 414 15.30 -13.88 8.57
C ALA A 414 16.70 -13.56 8.03
N LYS A 415 17.42 -12.60 8.64
CA LYS A 415 18.81 -12.27 8.25
C LYS A 415 19.76 -13.44 8.50
N ARG A 416 19.63 -14.11 9.64
CA ARG A 416 20.45 -15.29 9.98
C ARG A 416 20.22 -16.42 8.98
N TRP A 417 18.96 -16.77 8.71
CA TRP A 417 18.62 -17.83 7.78
C TRP A 417 19.12 -17.55 6.36
N LEU A 418 18.98 -16.31 5.88
CA LEU A 418 19.55 -15.88 4.60
C LEU A 418 21.09 -15.96 4.58
N SER A 419 21.76 -15.72 5.70
CA SER A 419 23.22 -15.85 5.79
C SER A 419 23.68 -17.32 5.76
N GLU A 420 22.97 -18.20 6.44
CA GLU A 420 23.23 -19.64 6.46
C GLU A 420 22.99 -20.26 5.07
N ALA A 421 21.91 -19.87 4.39
CA ALA A 421 21.63 -20.31 3.02
C ALA A 421 22.75 -19.90 2.04
N LYS A 422 23.29 -18.67 2.16
CA LYS A 422 24.42 -18.22 1.34
C LYS A 422 25.71 -18.99 1.62
N LEU A 423 25.97 -19.35 2.88
CA LEU A 423 27.13 -20.15 3.25
C LEU A 423 27.03 -21.58 2.72
N ALA A 424 25.82 -22.17 2.73
CA ALA A 424 25.58 -23.48 2.15
C ALA A 424 25.84 -23.49 0.63
N ILE A 425 25.36 -22.48 -0.08
CA ILE A 425 25.60 -22.33 -1.53
C ILE A 425 27.10 -22.14 -1.85
N LYS A 426 27.89 -21.50 -0.98
CA LYS A 426 29.32 -21.28 -1.21
C LYS A 426 30.19 -22.54 -0.97
N LYS A 427 29.68 -23.50 -0.19
CA LYS A 427 30.41 -24.74 0.12
C LYS A 427 30.23 -25.83 -0.93
N ASN A 428 29.10 -25.79 -1.65
CA ASN A 428 28.83 -26.63 -2.81
C ASN A 428 29.43 -25.97 -4.06
#